data_AF-A0A7D4BF12-F1
#
_entry.id   AF-A0A7D4BF12-F1
#
_cell.length_a   1.000
_cell.length_b   1.000
_cell.length_c   1.000
_cell.angle_alpha   90.00
_cell.angle_beta   90.00
_cell.angle_gamma   90.00
#
_symmetry.space_group_name_H-M   'P 1'
#
loop_
_entity.id
_entity.type
_entity.pdbx_description
1 polymer ?
#
loop_
_entity_poly.entity_id
_entity_poly.type
_entity_poly.pdbx_seq_one_letter_code
_entity_poly.pdbx_strand_id
1 'polypeptide(L)'
;MAPIEDFIKENRNAFDDYRLSAGHEERFKAKLQKKHNQIQLKSFVYAAATIAVILALTGVLGVYYNYFNGSEMAKYFRNSSNNQLYEVEAYYRSQLLRKYRAIEKIASVDNEMLPSPEQLFGETITDKPDVKAELENNPRKDEVVAAIVQSYQIRLENMERIEKELVESLNAEKQ
;
A
#
# COMPACT_ATOMS: atom_id res chain seq x y z
N MET A 1 -32.52 40.49 -15.96
CA MET A 1 -31.15 41.01 -15.80
C MET A 1 -30.88 41.94 -16.97
N ALA A 2 -31.20 43.22 -16.83
CA ALA A 2 -31.00 44.25 -17.85
C ALA A 2 -30.59 45.65 -17.30
N PRO A 3 -30.64 45.98 -15.99
CA PRO A 3 -30.48 47.39 -15.60
C PRO A 3 -29.04 47.92 -15.77
N ILE A 4 -28.03 47.07 -15.60
CA ILE A 4 -26.62 47.47 -15.74
C ILE A 4 -26.21 47.57 -17.20
N GLU A 5 -26.64 46.64 -18.04
CA GLU A 5 -26.22 46.62 -19.44
C GLU A 5 -26.83 47.79 -20.21
N ASP A 6 -28.10 48.11 -19.95
CA ASP A 6 -28.78 49.26 -20.53
C ASP A 6 -28.17 50.57 -20.01
N PHE A 7 -27.86 50.66 -18.71
CA PHE A 7 -27.16 51.81 -18.12
C PHE A 7 -25.78 52.05 -18.75
N ILE A 8 -25.00 50.99 -19.00
CA ILE A 8 -23.68 51.10 -19.65
C ILE A 8 -23.83 51.52 -21.12
N LYS A 9 -24.84 51.02 -21.84
CA LYS A 9 -25.10 51.40 -23.23
C LYS A 9 -25.53 52.86 -23.36
N GLU A 10 -26.41 53.32 -22.49
CA GLU A 10 -26.91 54.71 -22.48
C GLU A 10 -25.81 55.71 -22.09
N ASN A 11 -24.87 55.30 -21.23
CA ASN A 11 -23.78 56.16 -20.75
C ASN A 11 -22.43 55.86 -21.42
N ARG A 12 -22.41 55.09 -22.52
CA ARG A 12 -21.17 54.61 -23.18
C ARG A 12 -20.18 55.72 -23.50
N ASN A 13 -20.69 56.87 -23.95
CA ASN A 13 -19.86 58.03 -24.28
C ASN A 13 -19.10 58.56 -23.05
N ALA A 14 -19.69 58.52 -21.86
CA ALA A 14 -19.02 58.93 -20.62
C ALA A 14 -17.89 57.98 -20.20
N PHE A 15 -17.86 56.76 -20.72
CA PHE A 15 -16.80 55.77 -20.46
C PHE A 15 -15.68 55.79 -21.51
N ASP A 16 -15.97 56.21 -22.74
CA ASP A 16 -15.00 56.22 -23.85
C ASP A 16 -14.11 57.50 -23.86
N ASP A 17 -14.45 58.53 -23.07
CA ASP A 17 -13.75 59.84 -23.07
C ASP A 17 -12.42 59.86 -22.29
N TYR A 18 -12.13 58.84 -21.46
CA TYR A 18 -10.88 58.79 -20.69
C TYR A 18 -9.79 58.03 -21.44
N ARG A 19 -8.90 58.78 -22.11
CA ARG A 19 -7.63 58.22 -22.60
C ARG A 19 -6.76 57.84 -21.40
N LEU A 20 -6.26 56.61 -21.39
CA LEU A 20 -5.29 56.16 -20.40
C LEU A 20 -4.12 57.15 -20.31
N SER A 21 -3.65 57.43 -19.09
CA SER A 21 -2.48 58.30 -18.92
C SER A 21 -1.27 57.68 -19.62
N ALA A 22 -0.43 58.55 -20.21
CA ALA A 22 0.80 58.11 -20.87
C ALA A 22 1.65 57.27 -19.90
N GLY A 23 2.17 56.13 -20.36
CA GLY A 23 2.93 55.22 -19.49
C GLY A 23 2.08 54.14 -18.79
N HIS A 24 0.74 54.19 -18.86
CA HIS A 24 -0.11 53.21 -18.19
C HIS A 24 0.03 51.81 -18.79
N GLU A 25 0.06 51.71 -20.13
CA GLU A 25 0.17 50.44 -20.83
C GLU A 25 1.55 49.79 -20.59
N GLU A 26 2.62 50.59 -20.60
CA GLU A 26 3.98 50.13 -20.30
C GLU A 26 4.09 49.64 -18.86
N ARG A 27 3.51 50.35 -17.89
CA ARG A 27 3.47 49.93 -16.49
C ARG A 27 2.65 48.65 -16.29
N PHE A 28 1.55 48.50 -17.02
CA PHE A 28 0.73 47.31 -16.98
C PHE A 28 1.49 46.10 -17.55
N LYS A 29 2.10 46.24 -18.74
CA LYS A 29 2.94 45.21 -19.36
C LYS A 29 4.12 44.83 -18.46
N ALA A 30 4.80 45.80 -17.85
CA ALA A 30 5.91 45.56 -16.94
C ALA A 30 5.48 44.77 -15.68
N LYS A 31 4.29 45.04 -15.14
CA LYS A 31 3.73 44.27 -14.02
C LYS A 31 3.34 42.85 -14.42
N LEU A 32 2.82 42.66 -15.64
CA LEU A 32 2.45 41.34 -16.16
C LEU A 32 3.71 40.45 -16.34
N GLN A 33 4.79 41.01 -16.90
CA GLN A 33 6.05 40.29 -17.12
C GLN A 33 6.77 39.93 -15.81
N LYS A 34 6.72 40.79 -14.78
CA LYS A 34 7.30 40.49 -13.47
C LYS A 34 6.67 39.30 -12.76
N LYS A 35 5.37 39.04 -12.96
CA LYS A 35 4.69 37.88 -12.36
C LYS A 35 5.11 36.55 -12.99
N HIS A 36 5.49 36.54 -14.28
CA HIS A 36 5.82 35.32 -15.00
C HIS A 36 7.26 34.84 -14.79
N ASN A 37 8.19 35.74 -14.45
CA ASN A 37 9.61 35.42 -14.24
C ASN A 37 9.95 34.92 -12.82
N GLN A 38 8.94 34.70 -11.97
CA GLN A 38 9.12 34.12 -10.63
C GLN A 38 8.66 32.66 -10.55
N ILE A 39 8.76 31.90 -11.64
CA ILE A 39 8.80 30.44 -11.47
C ILE A 39 10.05 30.15 -10.63
N GLN A 40 9.80 29.66 -9.43
CA GLN A 40 10.74 29.71 -8.32
C GLN A 40 11.88 28.72 -8.55
N LEU A 41 12.96 29.15 -9.20
CA LEU A 41 14.21 28.38 -9.32
C LEU A 41 14.64 27.76 -7.98
N LYS A 42 14.35 28.46 -6.87
CA LYS A 42 14.53 27.96 -5.51
C LYS A 42 13.74 26.67 -5.24
N SER A 43 12.47 26.59 -5.62
CA SER A 43 11.63 25.40 -5.42
C SER A 43 12.16 24.19 -6.20
N PHE A 44 12.67 24.39 -7.41
CA PHE A 44 13.28 23.32 -8.20
C PHE A 44 14.60 22.82 -7.58
N VAL A 45 15.43 23.75 -7.09
CA VAL A 45 16.68 23.40 -6.38
C VAL A 45 16.40 22.65 -5.08
N TYR A 46 15.39 23.06 -4.30
CA TYR A 46 14.99 22.33 -3.10
C TYR A 46 14.44 20.94 -3.44
N ALA A 47 13.62 20.80 -4.49
CA ALA A 47 13.12 19.51 -4.94
C ALA A 47 14.26 18.58 -5.42
N ALA A 48 15.24 19.10 -6.15
CA ALA A 48 16.40 18.32 -6.57
C ALA A 48 17.25 17.88 -5.38
N ALA A 49 17.46 18.76 -4.39
CA ALA A 49 18.21 18.45 -3.19
C ALA A 49 17.53 17.38 -2.33
N THR A 50 16.20 17.43 -2.16
CA THR A 50 15.47 16.40 -1.40
C THR A 50 15.53 15.04 -2.09
N ILE A 51 15.37 14.99 -3.42
CA ILE A 51 15.50 13.75 -4.19
C ILE A 51 16.90 13.17 -4.05
N ALA A 52 17.95 13.99 -4.15
CA ALA A 52 19.33 13.55 -3.99
C ALA A 52 19.61 12.97 -2.59
N VAL A 53 19.08 13.60 -1.54
CA VAL A 53 19.20 13.09 -0.16
C VAL A 53 18.49 11.75 0.01
N ILE A 54 17.27 11.61 -0.52
CA ILE A 54 16.52 10.35 -0.47
C ILE A 54 17.31 9.24 -1.18
N LEU A 55 17.79 9.49 -2.40
CA LEU A 55 18.56 8.51 -3.17
C LEU A 55 19.87 8.11 -2.45
N ALA A 56 20.57 9.08 -1.84
CA ALA A 56 21.78 8.81 -1.08
C ALA A 56 21.49 7.96 0.16
N LEU A 57 20.43 8.28 0.92
CA LEU A 57 20.02 7.50 2.09
C LEU A 57 19.57 6.09 1.70
N THR A 58 18.74 5.95 0.67
CA THR A 58 18.31 4.64 0.17
C THR A 58 19.49 3.82 -0.35
N GLY A 59 20.44 4.44 -1.03
CA GLY A 59 21.67 3.79 -1.51
C GLY A 59 22.55 3.30 -0.35
N VAL A 60 22.81 4.15 0.64
CA VAL A 60 23.64 3.80 1.81
C VAL A 60 22.97 2.69 2.63
N LEU A 61 21.66 2.81 2.90
CA LEU A 61 20.91 1.77 3.60
C LEU A 61 20.87 0.47 2.82
N GLY A 62 20.72 0.52 1.49
CA GLY A 62 20.72 -0.65 0.62
C GLY A 62 22.07 -1.37 0.59
N VAL A 63 23.18 -0.62 0.54
CA VAL A 63 24.54 -1.19 0.59
C VAL A 63 24.84 -1.74 1.98
N TYR A 64 24.48 -1.03 3.05
CA TYR A 64 24.63 -1.50 4.42
C TYR A 64 23.84 -2.80 4.64
N TYR A 65 22.56 -2.82 4.22
CA TYR A 65 21.73 -4.01 4.31
C TYR A 65 22.28 -5.17 3.48
N ASN A 66 22.77 -4.94 2.26
CA ASN A 66 23.42 -6.01 1.47
C ASN A 66 24.75 -6.47 2.06
N TYR A 67 25.52 -5.59 2.68
CA TYR A 67 26.80 -5.98 3.29
C TYR A 67 26.60 -6.91 4.50
N PHE A 68 25.57 -6.64 5.32
CA PHE A 68 25.25 -7.46 6.49
C PHE A 68 24.34 -8.66 6.18
N ASN A 69 23.40 -8.53 5.23
CA ASN A 69 22.36 -9.55 4.95
C ASN A 69 22.39 -10.11 3.51
N GLY A 70 23.29 -9.64 2.64
CA GLY A 70 23.31 -10.01 1.21
C GLY A 70 23.77 -11.46 0.95
N SER A 71 24.55 -12.04 1.88
CA SER A 71 24.92 -13.46 1.81
C SER A 71 23.73 -14.39 2.09
N GLU A 72 22.75 -13.92 2.86
CA GLU A 72 21.50 -14.63 3.06
C GLU A 72 20.61 -14.49 1.82
N MET A 73 20.39 -13.28 1.29
CA MET A 73 19.54 -13.07 0.09
C MET A 73 20.01 -13.87 -1.15
N ALA A 74 21.32 -13.95 -1.38
CA ALA A 74 21.87 -14.78 -2.46
C ALA A 74 21.71 -16.29 -2.22
N LYS A 75 21.65 -16.75 -0.96
CA LYS A 75 21.27 -18.13 -0.60
C LYS A 75 19.76 -18.35 -0.70
N TYR A 76 18.94 -17.35 -0.40
CA TYR A 76 17.47 -17.39 -0.53
C TYR A 76 17.03 -17.72 -1.96
N PHE A 77 17.70 -17.19 -3.00
CA PHE A 77 17.36 -17.47 -4.40
C PHE A 77 17.97 -18.76 -4.98
N ARG A 78 18.87 -19.46 -4.26
CA ARG A 78 19.54 -20.68 -4.79
C ARG A 78 18.86 -22.00 -4.42
N ASN A 79 18.01 -22.06 -3.39
CA ASN A 79 17.33 -23.29 -2.99
C ASN A 79 15.88 -23.32 -3.50
N SER A 80 15.66 -23.94 -4.66
CA SER A 80 14.33 -24.00 -5.32
C SER A 80 13.25 -24.70 -4.47
N SER A 81 13.63 -25.67 -3.63
CA SER A 81 12.70 -26.37 -2.72
C SER A 81 12.19 -25.47 -1.60
N ASN A 82 13.02 -24.55 -1.11
CA ASN A 82 12.61 -23.58 -0.09
C ASN A 82 11.69 -22.51 -0.70
N ASN A 83 11.93 -22.14 -1.96
CA ASN A 83 11.08 -21.18 -2.65
C ASN A 83 9.68 -21.75 -2.89
N GLN A 84 9.57 -23.04 -3.24
CA GLN A 84 8.27 -23.69 -3.41
C GLN A 84 7.48 -23.76 -2.09
N LEU A 85 8.12 -24.10 -0.97
CA LEU A 85 7.47 -24.10 0.34
C LEU A 85 6.99 -22.71 0.76
N TYR A 86 7.78 -21.68 0.48
CA TYR A 86 7.42 -20.28 0.72
C TYR A 86 6.16 -19.86 -0.06
N GLU A 87 6.12 -20.17 -1.36
CA GLU A 87 4.96 -19.86 -2.21
C GLU A 87 3.69 -20.57 -1.72
N VAL A 88 3.82 -21.84 -1.31
CA VAL A 88 2.71 -22.64 -0.77
C VAL A 88 2.22 -22.07 0.57
N GLU A 89 3.13 -21.73 1.48
CA GLU A 89 2.80 -21.12 2.77
C GLU A 89 2.12 -19.76 2.59
N ALA A 90 2.64 -18.92 1.69
CA ALA A 90 2.03 -17.63 1.35
C ALA A 90 0.60 -17.81 0.79
N TYR A 91 0.40 -18.80 -0.10
CA TYR A 91 -0.91 -19.12 -0.63
C TYR A 91 -1.90 -19.49 0.47
N TYR A 92 -1.59 -20.48 1.31
CA TYR A 92 -2.53 -20.93 2.36
C TYR A 92 -2.81 -19.85 3.41
N ARG A 93 -1.80 -19.05 3.79
CA ARG A 93 -2.01 -17.92 4.71
C ARG A 93 -2.94 -16.87 4.11
N SER A 94 -2.81 -16.58 2.82
CA SER A 94 -3.72 -15.65 2.14
C SER A 94 -5.16 -16.16 2.16
N GLN A 95 -5.37 -17.47 1.99
CA GLN A 95 -6.69 -18.09 2.04
C GLN A 95 -7.28 -18.07 3.45
N LEU A 96 -6.48 -18.43 4.46
CA LEU A 96 -6.88 -18.37 5.86
C LEU A 96 -7.27 -16.95 6.28
N LEU A 97 -6.48 -15.94 5.89
CA LEU A 97 -6.79 -14.54 6.19
C LEU A 97 -8.09 -14.07 5.51
N ARG A 98 -8.34 -14.49 4.26
CA ARG A 98 -9.60 -14.20 3.58
C ARG A 98 -10.80 -14.80 4.31
N LYS A 99 -10.70 -16.06 4.73
CA LYS A 99 -11.75 -16.76 5.49
C LYS A 99 -11.97 -16.11 6.85
N TYR A 100 -10.90 -15.82 7.57
CA TYR A 100 -10.96 -15.10 8.84
C TYR A 100 -11.73 -13.79 8.72
N ARG A 101 -11.40 -12.94 7.73
CA ARG A 101 -12.10 -11.68 7.50
C ARG A 101 -13.57 -11.86 7.09
N ALA A 102 -13.87 -12.91 6.33
CA ALA A 102 -15.26 -13.24 5.97
C ALA A 102 -16.06 -13.61 7.23
N ILE A 103 -15.47 -14.42 8.10
CA ILE A 103 -16.05 -14.81 9.37
C ILE A 103 -16.19 -13.60 10.31
N GLU A 104 -15.16 -12.77 10.48
CA GLU A 104 -15.19 -11.53 11.29
C GLU A 104 -16.34 -10.59 10.86
N LYS A 105 -16.59 -10.49 9.56
CA LYS A 105 -17.70 -9.69 9.02
C LYS A 105 -19.08 -10.26 9.37
N ILE A 106 -19.19 -11.58 9.51
CA ILE A 106 -20.44 -12.28 9.89
C ILE A 106 -20.61 -12.28 11.41
N ALA A 107 -19.54 -12.61 12.14
CA ALA A 107 -19.43 -12.72 13.59
C ALA A 107 -19.36 -11.37 14.31
N SER A 108 -19.89 -10.30 13.71
CA SER A 108 -20.24 -9.07 14.47
C SER A 108 -21.33 -9.32 15.54
N VAL A 109 -21.74 -10.59 15.72
CA VAL A 109 -22.53 -11.15 16.82
C VAL A 109 -21.62 -12.15 17.57
N ASP A 110 -21.31 -11.82 18.82
CA ASP A 110 -20.44 -12.51 19.80
C ASP A 110 -18.97 -12.79 19.44
N ASN A 111 -18.12 -11.90 19.95
CA ASN A 111 -16.66 -11.81 19.78
C ASN A 111 -15.86 -12.96 20.47
N GLU A 112 -16.53 -13.99 21.01
CA GLU A 112 -15.89 -14.98 21.90
C GLU A 112 -15.46 -16.30 21.22
N MET A 113 -15.83 -16.54 19.95
CA MET A 113 -15.57 -17.83 19.29
C MET A 113 -14.43 -17.87 18.27
N LEU A 114 -13.80 -16.75 17.93
CA LEU A 114 -12.75 -16.73 16.90
C LEU A 114 -11.33 -16.84 17.49
N PRO A 115 -10.51 -17.81 17.03
CA PRO A 115 -9.09 -17.83 17.39
C PRO A 115 -8.42 -16.55 16.90
N SER A 116 -7.43 -16.04 17.64
CA SER A 116 -6.70 -14.86 17.19
C SER A 116 -6.00 -15.13 15.85
N PRO A 117 -5.73 -14.09 15.03
CA PRO A 117 -4.97 -14.27 13.81
C PRO A 117 -3.64 -14.99 14.04
N GLU A 118 -2.94 -14.74 15.15
CA GLU A 118 -1.70 -15.46 15.49
C GLU A 118 -1.94 -16.95 15.74
N GLN A 119 -3.02 -17.31 16.44
CA GLN A 119 -3.39 -18.71 16.68
C GLN A 119 -3.79 -19.42 15.38
N LEU A 120 -4.44 -18.69 14.46
CA LEU A 120 -4.86 -19.22 13.17
C LEU A 120 -3.67 -19.49 12.25
N PHE A 121 -2.76 -18.52 12.14
CA PHE A 121 -1.60 -18.64 11.26
C PHE A 121 -0.52 -19.56 11.83
N GLY A 122 -0.41 -19.65 13.17
CA GLY A 122 0.70 -20.34 13.82
C GLY A 122 2.04 -19.64 13.54
N GLU A 123 3.12 -20.31 13.92
CA GLU A 123 4.48 -19.84 13.64
C GLU A 123 4.90 -20.25 12.22
N THR A 124 5.36 -19.29 11.43
CA THR A 124 5.83 -19.50 10.06
C THR A 124 7.22 -20.15 10.10
N ILE A 125 7.58 -20.94 9.08
CA ILE A 125 8.98 -21.38 8.92
C ILE A 125 9.92 -20.17 8.77
N THR A 126 9.42 -19.11 8.13
CA THR A 126 10.11 -17.82 8.01
C THR A 126 10.39 -17.17 9.37
N ASP A 127 9.56 -17.43 10.38
CA ASP A 127 9.72 -16.90 11.73
C ASP A 127 10.74 -17.73 12.55
N LYS A 128 11.17 -18.89 12.01
CA LYS A 128 12.07 -19.85 12.67
C LYS A 128 13.25 -20.22 11.78
N PRO A 129 14.30 -19.39 11.72
CA PRO A 129 15.47 -19.64 10.86
C PRO A 129 16.17 -20.96 11.18
N ASP A 130 16.15 -21.40 12.43
CA ASP A 130 16.74 -22.69 12.85
C ASP A 130 15.99 -23.88 12.26
N VAL A 131 14.65 -23.85 12.24
CA VAL A 131 13.82 -24.91 11.64
C VAL A 131 14.11 -25.04 10.14
N LYS A 132 14.39 -23.92 9.47
CA LYS A 132 14.76 -23.92 8.05
C LYS A 132 16.14 -24.56 7.82
N ALA A 133 17.13 -24.22 8.64
CA ALA A 133 18.46 -24.81 8.57
C ALA A 133 18.43 -26.32 8.88
N GLU A 134 17.58 -26.74 9.81
CA GLU A 134 17.33 -28.15 10.11
C GLU A 134 16.67 -28.87 8.93
N LEU A 135 15.69 -28.24 8.27
CA LEU A 135 14.96 -28.80 7.13
C LEU A 135 15.88 -29.08 5.93
N GLU A 136 16.81 -28.17 5.64
CA GLU A 136 17.77 -28.34 4.52
C GLU A 136 18.68 -29.56 4.71
N ASN A 137 19.03 -29.84 5.96
CA ASN A 137 19.90 -30.97 6.31
C ASN A 137 19.10 -32.24 6.64
N ASN A 138 17.77 -32.20 6.57
CA ASN A 138 16.91 -33.32 6.92
C ASN A 138 16.73 -34.28 5.74
N PRO A 139 17.10 -35.57 5.86
CA PRO A 139 16.90 -36.56 4.80
C PRO A 139 15.42 -36.84 4.49
N ARG A 140 14.50 -36.45 5.37
CA ARG A 140 13.04 -36.59 5.23
C ARG A 140 12.34 -35.24 5.00
N LYS A 141 13.05 -34.26 4.45
CA LYS A 141 12.52 -32.91 4.19
C LYS A 141 11.17 -32.89 3.46
N ASP A 142 10.96 -33.80 2.50
CA ASP A 142 9.73 -33.84 1.71
C ASP A 142 8.52 -34.25 2.56
N GLU A 143 8.72 -35.15 3.53
CA GLU A 143 7.68 -35.53 4.48
C GLU A 143 7.33 -34.40 5.45
N VAL A 144 8.34 -33.63 5.89
CA VAL A 144 8.13 -32.47 6.76
C VAL A 144 7.38 -31.37 6.01
N VAL A 145 7.75 -31.10 4.75
CA VAL A 145 7.01 -30.18 3.87
C VAL A 145 5.57 -30.64 3.70
N ALA A 146 5.33 -31.92 3.44
CA ALA A 146 3.98 -32.48 3.31
C ALA A 146 3.16 -32.31 4.59
N ALA A 147 3.75 -32.53 5.77
CA ALA A 147 3.09 -32.33 7.06
C ALA A 147 2.72 -30.86 7.31
N ILE A 148 3.59 -29.91 6.90
CA ILE A 148 3.31 -28.47 7.02
C ILE A 148 2.13 -28.07 6.12
N VAL A 149 2.15 -28.52 4.86
CA VAL A 149 1.04 -28.28 3.93
C VAL A 149 -0.26 -28.89 4.46
N GLN A 150 -0.21 -30.11 4.98
CA GLN A 150 -1.37 -30.77 5.58
C GLN A 150 -1.92 -29.99 6.79
N SER A 151 -1.06 -29.41 7.63
CA SER A 151 -1.49 -28.55 8.74
C SER A 151 -2.28 -27.34 8.24
N TYR A 152 -1.80 -26.67 7.19
CA TYR A 152 -2.49 -25.54 6.59
C TYR A 152 -3.85 -25.94 5.99
N GLN A 153 -3.93 -27.10 5.33
CA GLN A 153 -5.19 -27.63 4.78
C GLN A 153 -6.23 -27.87 5.88
N ILE A 154 -5.84 -28.53 6.97
CA ILE A 154 -6.74 -28.80 8.11
C ILE A 154 -7.25 -27.49 8.73
N ARG A 155 -6.38 -26.49 8.89
CA ARG A 155 -6.80 -25.18 9.41
C ARG A 155 -7.80 -24.50 8.48
N LEU A 156 -7.59 -24.59 7.17
CA LEU A 156 -8.50 -24.00 6.18
C LEU A 156 -9.86 -24.67 6.20
N GLU A 157 -9.90 -26.01 6.23
CA GLU A 157 -11.14 -26.80 6.35
C GLU A 157 -11.92 -26.42 7.61
N ASN A 158 -11.23 -26.26 8.75
CA ASN A 158 -11.87 -25.81 9.98
C ASN A 158 -12.49 -24.41 9.86
N MET A 159 -11.80 -23.47 9.22
CA MET A 159 -12.35 -22.13 8.96
C MET A 159 -13.55 -22.17 8.01
N GLU A 160 -13.51 -23.02 6.99
CA GLU A 160 -14.64 -23.20 6.08
C GLU A 160 -15.86 -23.77 6.79
N ARG A 161 -15.65 -24.72 7.71
CA ARG A 161 -16.72 -25.26 8.55
C ARG A 161 -17.33 -24.17 9.46
N ILE A 162 -16.50 -23.38 10.13
CA ILE A 162 -16.96 -22.27 10.99
C ILE A 162 -17.73 -21.23 10.18
N GLU A 163 -17.21 -20.81 9.03
CA GLU A 163 -17.89 -19.88 8.12
C GLU A 163 -19.27 -20.40 7.73
N LYS A 164 -19.37 -21.68 7.37
CA LYS A 164 -20.63 -22.31 6.98
C LYS A 164 -21.63 -22.36 8.13
N GLU A 165 -21.21 -22.81 9.31
CA GLU A 165 -22.06 -22.87 10.52
C GLU A 165 -22.62 -21.48 10.88
N LEU A 166 -21.81 -20.43 10.77
CA LEU A 166 -22.23 -19.05 11.04
C LEU A 166 -23.20 -18.49 10.00
N VAL A 167 -23.01 -18.82 8.72
CA VAL A 167 -23.95 -18.42 7.66
C VAL A 167 -25.30 -19.11 7.85
N GLU A 168 -25.29 -20.40 8.22
CA GLU A 168 -26.51 -21.16 8.49
C GLU A 168 -27.28 -20.61 9.70
N SER A 169 -26.60 -20.28 10.81
CA SER A 169 -27.25 -19.70 11.99
C SER A 169 -27.86 -18.33 11.71
N LEU A 170 -27.15 -17.45 10.98
CA LEU A 170 -27.65 -16.13 10.61
C LEU A 170 -28.91 -16.20 9.73
N ASN A 171 -28.98 -17.20 8.85
CA ASN A 171 -30.15 -17.40 7.99
C ASN A 171 -31.34 -17.97 8.76
N ALA A 172 -31.10 -18.76 9.82
CA ALA A 172 -32.14 -19.30 10.69
C ALA A 172 -32.77 -18.23 11.60
N GLU A 173 -32.00 -17.24 12.07
CA GLU A 173 -32.53 -16.11 12.88
C GLU A 173 -33.40 -15.13 12.07
N LYS A 174 -33.30 -15.13 10.74
CA LYS A 174 -34.05 -14.22 9.86
C LYS A 174 -35.39 -14.80 9.37
N GLN A 175 -35.71 -16.05 9.72
CA GLN A 175 -36.98 -16.72 9.39
C GLN A 175 -37.92 -16.72 10.61
#